data_AF-A0A316A5E1-F1
#
_entry.id   AF-A0A316A5E1-F1
#
_cell.length_a   1.000
_cell.length_b   1.000
_cell.length_c   1.000
_cell.angle_alpha   90.00
_cell.angle_beta   90.00
_cell.angle_gamma   90.00
#
_symmetry.space_group_name_H-M   'P 1'
#
loop_
_entity.id
_entity.type
_entity.pdbx_description
1 polymer ?
#
loop_
_entity_poly.entity_id
_entity_poly.type
_entity_poly.pdbx_seq_one_letter_code
_entity_poly.pdbx_strand_id
1 'polypeptide(L)'
;MFHVVTGGSGSGKSAFAEEIICKYHRESIADGSAGNLIYVATMIPYGEETMQKIHRHQMMREKKGFFTMECYTGLERLSKSVFFQKDPEKPCILLECMSNLTANEIYEPDGAGIHAAEKILQGIKDLKQMSCHLVIVTNEVCSDSAEDSKEMKFYKQVLSKVNRDMAEMADRVTEVVYGIPVTVKGKSFRNMKEGAAGKEMGQKETLRMVVGGAYQGKRKFAEKLYGNLHWVNGESCPLEEVYTCEGIYHFEKYIRRMLKEGREFKGLADSIARNNPGLVILVDEIGCGLVPADAFERKFREQAGRICTELAERSLRVDRVVCGVGIPLKNEEKRI
;
A
#
# COMPACT_ATOMS: atom_id res chain seq x y z
N MET A 1 -0.89 -9.91 -18.71
CA MET A 1 -0.03 -9.06 -17.85
C MET A 1 -0.04 -9.60 -16.43
N PHE A 2 1.12 -9.84 -15.83
CA PHE A 2 1.28 -10.14 -14.41
C PHE A 2 1.97 -8.97 -13.69
N HIS A 3 1.29 -8.36 -12.72
CA HIS A 3 1.76 -7.18 -12.00
C HIS A 3 1.74 -7.42 -10.49
N VAL A 4 2.88 -7.23 -9.84
CA VAL A 4 3.00 -7.28 -8.38
C VAL A 4 2.97 -5.86 -7.82
N VAL A 5 2.10 -5.63 -6.83
CA VAL A 5 2.00 -4.38 -6.09
C VAL A 5 2.44 -4.63 -4.65
N THR A 6 3.45 -3.89 -4.20
CA THR A 6 3.95 -3.95 -2.82
C THR A 6 3.84 -2.59 -2.14
N GLY A 7 3.96 -2.55 -0.81
CA GLY A 7 4.00 -1.33 -0.04
C GLY A 7 3.69 -1.56 1.44
N GLY A 8 4.01 -0.56 2.26
CA GLY A 8 3.75 -0.61 3.70
C GLY A 8 2.26 -0.65 4.06
N SER A 9 1.96 -0.81 5.35
CA SER A 9 0.59 -0.64 5.88
C SER A 9 0.07 0.77 5.62
N GLY A 10 -1.21 0.89 5.24
CA GLY A 10 -1.86 2.18 4.97
C GLY A 10 -1.29 2.97 3.78
N SER A 11 -0.41 2.39 2.95
CA SER A 11 0.27 3.07 1.85
C SER A 11 -0.59 3.34 0.61
N GLY A 12 -1.84 2.87 0.54
CA GLY A 12 -2.70 3.00 -0.64
C GLY A 12 -2.53 1.91 -1.70
N LYS A 13 -1.71 0.87 -1.45
CA LYS A 13 -1.46 -0.23 -2.41
C LYS A 13 -2.73 -0.94 -2.93
N SER A 14 -3.73 -1.16 -2.08
CA SER A 14 -4.99 -1.81 -2.46
C SER A 14 -5.79 -0.95 -3.45
N ALA A 15 -5.92 0.35 -3.16
CA ALA A 15 -6.63 1.28 -4.05
C ALA A 15 -5.97 1.37 -5.43
N PHE A 16 -4.64 1.45 -5.45
CA PHE A 16 -3.85 1.43 -6.68
C PHE A 16 -4.00 0.09 -7.45
N ALA A 17 -3.97 -1.04 -6.75
CA ALA A 17 -4.13 -2.37 -7.35
C ALA A 17 -5.53 -2.57 -7.95
N GLU A 18 -6.57 -2.08 -7.29
CA GLU A 18 -7.95 -2.05 -7.80
C GLU A 18 -8.06 -1.15 -9.05
N GLU A 19 -7.50 0.06 -9.02
CA GLU A 19 -7.53 0.97 -10.17
C GLU A 19 -6.83 0.35 -11.38
N ILE A 20 -5.66 -0.24 -11.19
CA ILE A 20 -4.87 -0.76 -12.31
C ILE A 20 -5.47 -2.02 -12.92
N ILE A 21 -6.04 -2.94 -12.13
CA ILE A 21 -6.71 -4.11 -12.68
C ILE A 21 -7.99 -3.72 -13.42
N CYS A 22 -8.77 -2.75 -12.92
CA CYS A 22 -9.95 -2.23 -13.63
C CYS A 22 -9.55 -1.52 -14.93
N LYS A 23 -8.39 -0.86 -14.98
CA LYS A 23 -7.85 -0.30 -16.22
C LYS A 23 -7.53 -1.40 -17.23
N TYR A 24 -6.73 -2.40 -16.83
CA TYR A 24 -6.39 -3.53 -17.71
C TYR A 24 -7.64 -4.28 -18.19
N HIS A 25 -8.62 -4.46 -17.30
CA HIS A 25 -9.89 -5.11 -17.64
C HIS A 25 -10.69 -4.32 -18.68
N ARG A 26 -10.82 -3.00 -18.53
CA ARG A 26 -11.49 -2.15 -19.53
C ARG A 26 -10.79 -2.16 -20.88
N GLU A 27 -9.47 -2.08 -20.90
CA GLU A 27 -8.66 -2.15 -22.12
C GLU A 27 -8.88 -3.50 -22.84
N SER A 28 -8.88 -4.61 -22.10
CA SER A 28 -8.99 -5.95 -22.69
C SER A 28 -10.42 -6.40 -23.01
N ILE A 29 -11.44 -5.85 -22.34
CA ILE A 29 -12.85 -6.02 -22.76
C ILE A 29 -13.08 -5.37 -24.12
N ALA A 30 -12.50 -4.19 -24.36
CA ALA A 30 -12.66 -3.49 -25.65
C ALA A 30 -12.10 -4.33 -26.82
N ASP A 31 -11.06 -5.12 -26.55
CA ASP A 31 -10.42 -6.02 -27.51
C ASP A 31 -11.03 -7.44 -27.52
N GLY A 32 -12.09 -7.70 -26.75
CA GLY A 32 -12.76 -9.01 -26.65
C GLY A 32 -11.91 -10.13 -26.03
N SER A 33 -10.88 -9.77 -25.26
CA SER A 33 -9.86 -10.71 -24.75
C SER A 33 -9.93 -10.98 -23.25
N ALA A 34 -10.82 -10.30 -22.52
CA ALA A 34 -11.00 -10.47 -21.08
C ALA A 34 -12.45 -10.83 -20.72
N GLY A 35 -12.59 -11.79 -19.81
CA GLY A 35 -13.84 -12.16 -19.16
C GLY A 35 -14.09 -11.39 -17.86
N ASN A 36 -14.58 -12.09 -16.84
CA ASN A 36 -14.94 -11.49 -15.56
C ASN A 36 -13.79 -10.83 -14.81
N LEU A 37 -14.12 -9.86 -13.94
CA LEU A 37 -13.21 -9.25 -12.99
C LEU A 37 -13.38 -9.92 -11.61
N ILE A 38 -12.31 -10.52 -11.08
CA ILE A 38 -12.36 -11.36 -9.88
C ILE A 38 -11.45 -10.77 -8.80
N TYR A 39 -11.98 -10.67 -7.58
CA TYR A 39 -11.23 -10.33 -6.38
C TYR A 39 -11.03 -11.58 -5.52
N VAL A 40 -9.79 -11.99 -5.29
CA VAL A 40 -9.43 -13.10 -4.40
C VAL A 40 -9.01 -12.54 -3.04
N ALA A 41 -9.86 -12.72 -2.04
CA ALA A 41 -9.63 -12.27 -0.67
C ALA A 41 -8.99 -13.38 0.18
N THR A 42 -7.82 -13.10 0.73
CA THR A 42 -7.04 -14.09 1.52
C THR A 42 -7.08 -13.85 3.03
N MET A 43 -7.71 -12.76 3.48
CA MET A 43 -7.83 -12.43 4.90
C MET A 43 -8.91 -13.27 5.56
N ILE A 44 -8.55 -14.05 6.57
CA ILE A 44 -9.52 -14.79 7.39
C ILE A 44 -10.30 -13.79 8.26
N PRO A 45 -11.65 -13.85 8.28
CA PRO A 45 -12.45 -13.00 9.14
C PRO A 45 -12.33 -13.41 10.61
N TYR A 46 -11.55 -12.68 11.40
CA TYR A 46 -11.55 -12.82 12.86
C TYR A 46 -12.33 -11.69 13.53
N GLY A 47 -13.43 -12.03 14.20
CA GLY A 47 -14.24 -11.10 15.01
C GLY A 47 -15.21 -10.22 14.22
N GLU A 48 -16.17 -9.63 14.93
CA GLU A 48 -17.28 -8.85 14.33
C GLU A 48 -16.80 -7.60 13.59
N GLU A 49 -15.77 -6.90 14.09
CA GLU A 49 -15.21 -5.71 13.43
C GLU A 49 -14.67 -6.03 12.03
N THR A 50 -14.01 -7.18 11.88
CA THR A 50 -13.44 -7.64 10.62
C THR A 50 -14.54 -8.03 9.64
N MET A 51 -15.62 -8.66 10.11
CA MET A 51 -16.79 -9.02 9.30
C MET A 51 -17.49 -7.78 8.72
N GLN A 52 -17.70 -6.74 9.54
CA GLN A 52 -18.30 -5.49 9.06
C GLN A 52 -17.43 -4.80 8.00
N LYS A 53 -16.10 -4.84 8.17
CA LYS A 53 -15.17 -4.33 7.15
C LYS A 53 -15.28 -5.14 5.85
N ILE A 54 -15.28 -6.47 5.93
CA ILE A 54 -15.42 -7.34 4.75
C ILE A 54 -16.69 -7.03 3.97
N HIS A 55 -17.83 -6.90 4.66
CA HIS A 55 -19.10 -6.60 4.00
C HIS A 55 -19.08 -5.25 3.26
N ARG A 56 -18.51 -4.20 3.88
CA ARG A 56 -18.33 -2.89 3.22
C ARG A 56 -17.43 -3.01 1.98
N HIS A 57 -16.33 -3.75 2.09
CA HIS A 57 -15.40 -3.96 0.98
C HIS A 57 -16.04 -4.76 -0.16
N GLN A 58 -16.82 -5.80 0.14
CA GLN A 58 -17.59 -6.57 -0.86
C GLN A 58 -18.53 -5.66 -1.64
N MET A 59 -19.34 -4.84 -0.96
CA MET A 59 -20.22 -3.88 -1.64
C MET A 59 -19.47 -2.86 -2.50
N MET A 60 -18.31 -2.35 -2.03
CA MET A 60 -17.49 -1.43 -2.83
C MET A 60 -16.90 -2.12 -4.07
N ARG A 61 -16.53 -3.39 -3.96
CA ARG A 61 -15.97 -4.21 -5.04
C ARG A 61 -17.03 -4.56 -6.08
N GLU A 62 -18.23 -4.94 -5.65
CA GLU A 62 -19.38 -5.20 -6.53
C GLU A 62 -19.72 -3.97 -7.38
N LYS A 63 -19.72 -2.77 -6.78
CA LYS A 63 -19.92 -1.51 -7.51
C LYS A 63 -18.86 -1.24 -8.58
N LYS A 64 -17.68 -1.83 -8.46
CA LYS A 64 -16.59 -1.77 -9.46
C LYS A 64 -16.61 -2.94 -10.45
N GLY A 65 -17.59 -3.86 -10.33
CA GLY A 65 -17.74 -5.02 -11.20
C GLY A 65 -16.95 -6.26 -10.76
N PHE A 66 -16.40 -6.29 -9.55
CA PHE A 66 -15.70 -7.48 -9.05
C PHE A 66 -16.67 -8.55 -8.57
N PHE A 67 -16.40 -9.79 -8.95
CA PHE A 67 -16.86 -10.97 -8.25
C PHE A 67 -15.85 -11.34 -7.15
N THR A 68 -16.27 -11.39 -5.89
CA THR A 68 -15.37 -11.69 -4.76
C THR A 68 -15.36 -13.18 -4.44
N MET A 69 -14.17 -13.78 -4.38
CA MET A 69 -13.91 -15.15 -3.96
C MET A 69 -13.01 -15.16 -2.73
N GLU A 70 -13.36 -15.94 -1.73
CA GLU A 70 -12.55 -16.14 -0.53
C GLU A 70 -11.61 -17.33 -0.73
N CYS A 71 -10.33 -17.15 -0.45
CA CYS A 71 -9.32 -18.21 -0.53
C CYS A 71 -8.23 -17.96 0.49
N TYR A 72 -8.36 -18.62 1.64
CA TYR A 72 -7.47 -18.42 2.79
C TYR A 72 -6.21 -19.28 2.70
N THR A 73 -6.31 -20.48 2.12
CA THR A 73 -5.22 -21.43 1.85
C THR A 73 -5.52 -22.19 0.55
N GLY A 74 -4.54 -22.96 0.06
CA GLY A 74 -4.68 -23.87 -1.07
C GLY A 74 -5.02 -23.16 -2.36
N LEU A 75 -4.21 -22.18 -2.76
CA LEU A 75 -4.45 -21.35 -3.95
C LEU A 75 -4.66 -22.16 -5.23
N GLU A 76 -4.05 -23.35 -5.33
CA GLU A 76 -4.26 -24.29 -6.43
C GLU A 76 -5.71 -24.77 -6.57
N ARG A 77 -6.50 -24.76 -5.49
CA ARG A 77 -7.92 -25.16 -5.52
C ARG A 77 -8.76 -24.15 -6.31
N LEU A 78 -8.42 -22.86 -6.25
CA LEU A 78 -9.09 -21.85 -7.07
C LEU A 78 -8.92 -22.15 -8.55
N SER A 79 -7.70 -22.52 -8.96
CA SER A 79 -7.40 -22.79 -10.36
C SER A 79 -8.20 -23.97 -10.94
N LYS A 80 -8.65 -24.87 -10.07
CA LYS A 80 -9.46 -26.05 -10.42
C LYS A 80 -10.96 -25.82 -10.26
N SER A 81 -11.38 -24.65 -9.79
CA SER A 81 -12.79 -24.40 -9.54
C SER A 81 -13.57 -24.26 -10.85
N VAL A 82 -14.81 -24.75 -10.85
CA VAL A 82 -15.72 -24.74 -12.02
C VAL A 82 -15.98 -23.31 -12.51
N PHE A 83 -15.82 -22.30 -11.65
CA PHE A 83 -16.00 -20.90 -12.00
C PHE A 83 -15.10 -20.48 -13.17
N PHE A 84 -13.85 -20.94 -13.21
CA PHE A 84 -12.91 -20.61 -14.28
C PHE A 84 -13.08 -21.46 -15.54
N GLN A 85 -13.99 -22.44 -15.52
CA GLN A 85 -14.26 -23.34 -16.66
C GLN A 85 -15.51 -22.94 -17.45
N LYS A 86 -16.30 -21.98 -16.95
CA LYS A 86 -17.61 -21.61 -17.52
C LYS A 86 -17.52 -20.54 -18.60
N ASP A 87 -16.56 -19.60 -18.50
CA ASP A 87 -16.44 -18.51 -19.45
C ASP A 87 -15.42 -18.84 -20.56
N PRO A 88 -15.71 -18.47 -21.82
CA PRO A 88 -14.78 -18.65 -22.92
C PRO A 88 -13.53 -17.76 -22.78
N GLU A 89 -13.67 -16.57 -22.20
CA GLU A 89 -12.58 -15.62 -22.01
C GLU A 89 -11.91 -15.73 -20.63
N LYS A 90 -10.60 -15.48 -20.59
CA LYS A 90 -9.84 -15.52 -19.33
C LYS A 90 -10.17 -14.30 -18.45
N PRO A 91 -10.39 -14.48 -17.14
CA PRO A 91 -10.71 -13.37 -16.24
C PRO A 91 -9.51 -12.47 -15.93
N CYS A 92 -9.81 -11.29 -15.42
CA CYS A 92 -8.86 -10.41 -14.75
C CYS A 92 -8.92 -10.65 -13.24
N ILE A 93 -7.79 -10.98 -12.61
CA ILE A 93 -7.74 -11.40 -11.20
C ILE A 93 -6.93 -10.41 -10.39
N LEU A 94 -7.50 -9.94 -9.28
CA LEU A 94 -6.82 -9.23 -8.21
C LEU A 94 -6.75 -10.12 -6.96
N LEU A 95 -5.57 -10.51 -6.52
CA LEU A 95 -5.36 -11.28 -5.29
C LEU A 95 -4.81 -10.39 -4.18
N GLU A 96 -5.52 -10.30 -3.07
CA GLU A 96 -5.13 -9.48 -1.92
C GLU A 96 -5.36 -10.21 -0.57
N CYS A 97 -4.34 -10.42 0.27
CA CYS A 97 -2.92 -10.14 0.06
C CYS A 97 -2.03 -11.36 0.33
N MET A 98 -0.85 -11.34 -0.29
CA MET A 98 0.12 -12.42 -0.20
C MET A 98 0.69 -12.57 1.22
N SER A 99 0.75 -11.49 2.01
CA SER A 99 1.21 -11.56 3.39
C SER A 99 0.26 -12.37 4.28
N ASN A 100 -1.06 -12.26 4.07
CA ASN A 100 -2.07 -13.06 4.78
C ASN A 100 -2.06 -14.49 4.28
N LEU A 101 -2.06 -14.71 2.96
CA LEU A 101 -2.00 -16.07 2.40
C LEU A 101 -0.76 -16.83 2.88
N THR A 102 0.39 -16.16 2.93
CA THR A 102 1.62 -16.76 3.46
C THR A 102 1.49 -17.14 4.94
N ALA A 103 0.87 -16.29 5.76
CA ALA A 103 0.65 -16.62 7.17
C ALA A 103 -0.30 -17.80 7.30
N ASN A 104 -1.42 -17.79 6.57
CA ASN A 104 -2.42 -18.84 6.62
C ASN A 104 -1.82 -20.18 6.17
N GLU A 105 -1.05 -20.20 5.09
CA GLU A 105 -0.40 -21.42 4.60
C GLU A 105 0.61 -21.98 5.58
N ILE A 106 1.28 -21.15 6.38
CA ILE A 106 2.23 -21.62 7.39
C ILE A 106 1.52 -22.14 8.65
N TYR A 107 0.47 -21.45 9.11
CA TYR A 107 -0.04 -21.60 10.47
C TYR A 107 -1.43 -22.25 10.57
N GLU A 108 -2.26 -22.19 9.53
CA GLU A 108 -3.60 -22.78 9.58
C GLU A 108 -3.53 -24.32 9.44
N PRO A 109 -4.46 -25.08 10.06
CA PRO A 109 -4.47 -26.53 9.97
C PRO A 109 -4.52 -27.08 8.54
N ASP A 110 -5.21 -26.37 7.65
CA ASP A 110 -5.35 -26.73 6.22
C ASP A 110 -4.24 -26.13 5.34
N GLY A 111 -3.27 -25.43 5.94
CA GLY A 111 -2.14 -24.82 5.25
C GLY A 111 -1.04 -25.82 4.88
N ALA A 112 -0.18 -25.43 3.95
CA ALA A 112 0.96 -26.23 3.50
C ALA A 112 2.13 -26.32 4.50
N GLY A 113 2.10 -25.59 5.62
CA GLY A 113 3.13 -25.55 6.65
C GLY A 113 4.49 -25.17 6.08
N ILE A 114 5.47 -26.07 6.22
CA ILE A 114 6.84 -25.86 5.72
C ILE A 114 6.92 -25.73 4.19
N HIS A 115 5.91 -26.22 3.46
CA HIS A 115 5.82 -26.16 2.00
C HIS A 115 5.06 -24.93 1.48
N ALA A 116 4.74 -23.96 2.36
CA ALA A 116 3.97 -22.76 2.02
C ALA A 116 4.50 -22.05 0.78
N ALA A 117 5.81 -21.76 0.70
CA ALA A 117 6.38 -21.09 -0.47
C ALA A 117 6.13 -21.85 -1.78
N GLU A 118 6.32 -23.17 -1.78
CA GLU A 118 6.18 -24.02 -2.97
C GLU A 118 4.73 -24.05 -3.46
N LYS A 119 3.78 -24.24 -2.54
CA LYS A 119 2.35 -24.30 -2.85
C LYS A 119 1.79 -22.97 -3.32
N ILE A 120 2.17 -21.87 -2.66
CA ILE A 120 1.80 -20.52 -3.08
C ILE A 120 2.32 -20.22 -4.49
N LEU A 121 3.60 -20.51 -4.76
CA LEU A 121 4.20 -20.24 -6.06
C LEU A 121 3.59 -21.09 -7.17
N GLN A 122 3.22 -22.35 -6.88
CA GLN A 122 2.49 -23.16 -7.83
C GLN A 122 1.11 -22.56 -8.12
N GLY A 123 0.33 -22.20 -7.10
CA GLY A 123 -0.97 -21.57 -7.29
C GLY A 123 -0.89 -20.26 -8.08
N ILE A 124 0.15 -19.45 -7.87
CA ILE A 124 0.37 -18.20 -8.64
C ILE A 124 0.65 -18.51 -10.11
N LYS A 125 1.43 -19.56 -10.42
CA LYS A 125 1.67 -19.99 -11.81
C LYS A 125 0.37 -20.42 -12.47
N ASP A 126 -0.46 -21.19 -11.78
CA ASP A 126 -1.74 -21.65 -12.29
C ASP A 126 -2.69 -20.46 -12.54
N LEU A 127 -2.81 -19.53 -11.57
CA LEU A 127 -3.58 -18.30 -11.72
C LEU A 127 -3.08 -17.42 -12.89
N LYS A 128 -1.76 -17.34 -13.09
CA LYS A 128 -1.18 -16.59 -14.22
C LYS A 128 -1.57 -17.21 -15.56
N GLN A 129 -1.62 -18.55 -15.65
CA GLN A 129 -1.99 -19.23 -16.89
C GLN A 129 -3.46 -19.06 -17.25
N MET A 130 -4.33 -19.03 -16.24
CA MET A 130 -5.79 -18.96 -16.44
C MET A 130 -6.34 -17.54 -16.53
N SER A 131 -5.55 -16.51 -16.23
CA SER A 131 -5.99 -15.11 -16.27
C SER A 131 -5.54 -14.39 -17.54
N CYS A 132 -6.34 -13.42 -17.97
CA CYS A 132 -5.93 -12.42 -18.95
C CYS A 132 -4.94 -11.42 -18.29
N HIS A 133 -5.32 -10.97 -17.10
CA HIS A 133 -4.49 -10.12 -16.24
C HIS A 133 -4.49 -10.63 -14.81
N LEU A 134 -3.31 -10.62 -14.18
CA LEU A 134 -3.14 -10.95 -12.77
C LEU A 134 -2.46 -9.80 -12.06
N VAL A 135 -3.10 -9.27 -11.03
CA VAL A 135 -2.52 -8.30 -10.10
C VAL A 135 -2.47 -8.96 -8.71
N ILE A 136 -1.28 -9.01 -8.09
CA ILE A 136 -1.11 -9.54 -6.75
C ILE A 136 -0.61 -8.44 -5.82
N VAL A 137 -1.29 -8.26 -4.69
CA VAL A 137 -0.89 -7.34 -3.63
C VAL A 137 -0.10 -8.10 -2.56
N THR A 138 1.06 -7.57 -2.19
CA THR A 138 1.88 -8.03 -1.07
C THR A 138 2.29 -6.86 -0.19
N ASN A 139 2.84 -7.16 0.99
CA ASN A 139 3.30 -6.16 1.94
C ASN A 139 4.83 -6.17 2.00
N GLU A 140 5.42 -4.99 2.14
CA GLU A 140 6.81 -4.86 2.58
C GLU A 140 6.84 -4.91 4.11
N VAL A 141 7.52 -5.92 4.67
CA VAL A 141 7.51 -6.20 6.12
C VAL A 141 8.91 -6.40 6.70
N CYS A 142 9.95 -6.26 5.87
CA CYS A 142 11.32 -6.59 6.24
C CYS A 142 12.15 -5.37 6.67
N SER A 143 11.52 -4.20 6.84
CA SER A 143 12.20 -2.94 7.17
C SER A 143 11.96 -2.46 8.61
N ASP A 144 11.45 -3.34 9.49
CA ASP A 144 11.33 -3.06 10.94
C ASP A 144 12.65 -3.36 11.67
N SER A 145 12.91 -2.64 12.76
CA SER A 145 14.10 -2.84 13.60
C SER A 145 13.85 -3.73 14.83
N ALA A 146 12.60 -4.16 15.05
CA ALA A 146 12.25 -5.04 16.16
C ALA A 146 12.93 -6.43 16.05
N GLU A 147 13.27 -7.03 17.20
CA GLU A 147 13.80 -8.38 17.24
C GLU A 147 12.74 -9.41 16.82
N ASP A 148 13.10 -10.25 15.85
CA ASP A 148 12.20 -11.29 15.36
C ASP A 148 12.32 -12.58 16.19
N SER A 149 11.17 -13.13 16.57
CA SER A 149 11.08 -14.52 17.05
C SER A 149 11.47 -15.52 15.97
N LYS A 150 11.64 -16.80 16.32
CA LYS A 150 11.96 -17.85 15.33
C LYS A 150 10.85 -17.98 14.28
N GLU A 151 9.60 -17.89 14.72
CA GLU A 151 8.39 -17.94 13.91
C GLU A 151 8.32 -16.73 12.97
N MET A 152 8.61 -15.53 13.48
CA MET A 152 8.67 -14.31 12.67
C MET A 152 9.75 -14.40 11.60
N LYS A 153 10.94 -14.92 11.93
CA LYS A 153 12.02 -15.14 10.95
C LYS A 153 11.59 -16.11 9.86
N PHE A 154 10.96 -17.23 10.24
CA PHE A 154 10.46 -18.21 9.29
C PHE A 154 9.41 -17.60 8.34
N TYR A 155 8.42 -16.90 8.89
CA TYR A 155 7.41 -16.19 8.10
C TYR A 155 8.04 -15.18 7.12
N LYS A 156 8.95 -14.32 7.59
CA LYS A 156 9.63 -13.33 6.74
C LYS A 156 10.45 -14.02 5.64
N GLN A 157 11.11 -15.14 5.94
CA GLN A 157 11.86 -15.92 4.94
C GLN A 157 10.95 -16.47 3.85
N VAL A 158 9.82 -17.09 4.23
CA VAL A 158 8.84 -17.65 3.29
C VAL A 158 8.22 -16.53 2.44
N LEU A 159 7.70 -15.46 3.07
CA LEU A 159 7.12 -14.33 2.34
C LEU A 159 8.13 -13.66 1.41
N SER A 160 9.38 -13.48 1.86
CA SER A 160 10.42 -12.90 1.02
C SER A 160 10.78 -13.78 -0.17
N LYS A 161 10.81 -15.11 0.02
CA LYS A 161 10.99 -16.05 -1.09
C LYS A 161 9.86 -15.92 -2.09
N VAL A 162 8.61 -15.94 -1.63
CA VAL A 162 7.43 -15.76 -2.49
C VAL A 162 7.50 -14.42 -3.22
N ASN A 163 7.80 -13.31 -2.54
CA ASN A 163 7.90 -11.98 -3.13
C ASN A 163 8.98 -11.90 -4.23
N ARG A 164 10.17 -12.47 -4.01
CA ARG A 164 11.23 -12.49 -5.03
C ARG A 164 10.84 -13.32 -6.24
N ASP A 165 10.36 -14.54 -6.02
CA ASP A 165 10.00 -15.46 -7.10
C ASP A 165 8.78 -14.91 -7.90
N MET A 166 7.82 -14.25 -7.23
CA MET A 166 6.74 -13.49 -7.88
C MET A 166 7.27 -12.32 -8.72
N ALA A 167 8.15 -11.50 -8.16
CA ALA A 167 8.72 -10.33 -8.84
C ALA A 167 9.55 -10.75 -10.07
N GLU A 168 10.22 -11.89 -10.02
CA GLU A 168 10.92 -12.49 -11.16
C GLU A 168 9.94 -12.86 -12.28
N MET A 169 8.83 -13.54 -11.94
CA MET A 169 7.79 -13.94 -12.90
C MET A 169 6.93 -12.79 -13.46
N ALA A 170 6.88 -11.66 -12.75
CA ALA A 170 6.02 -10.52 -13.06
C ALA A 170 6.54 -9.70 -14.24
N ASP A 171 5.63 -9.23 -15.10
CA ASP A 171 5.94 -8.26 -16.15
C ASP A 171 6.22 -6.88 -15.53
N ARG A 172 5.63 -6.60 -14.36
CA ARG A 172 5.73 -5.32 -13.65
C ARG A 172 5.76 -5.50 -12.15
N VAL A 173 6.53 -4.66 -11.47
CA VAL A 173 6.53 -4.54 -10.00
C VAL A 173 6.42 -3.06 -9.64
N THR A 174 5.45 -2.72 -8.80
CA THR A 174 5.25 -1.35 -8.31
C THR A 174 5.24 -1.36 -6.78
N GLU A 175 6.06 -0.50 -6.18
CA GLU A 175 5.96 -0.16 -4.75
C GLU A 175 5.06 1.07 -4.61
N VAL A 176 4.07 1.03 -3.74
CA VAL A 176 3.25 2.20 -3.42
C VAL A 176 3.73 2.80 -2.10
N VAL A 177 4.20 4.04 -2.15
CA VAL A 177 4.69 4.80 -1.00
C VAL A 177 3.75 5.96 -0.75
N TYR A 178 2.94 5.88 0.31
CA TYR A 178 1.94 6.89 0.67
C TYR A 178 1.10 7.40 -0.51
N GLY A 179 0.51 6.47 -1.25
CA GLY A 179 -0.33 6.72 -2.42
C GLY A 179 0.43 6.96 -3.73
N ILE A 180 1.75 7.07 -3.70
CA ILE A 180 2.57 7.34 -4.88
C ILE A 180 3.11 6.02 -5.45
N PRO A 181 2.74 5.63 -6.67
CA PRO A 181 3.25 4.41 -7.30
C PRO A 181 4.68 4.62 -7.84
N VAL A 182 5.63 3.90 -7.27
CA VAL A 182 7.04 3.84 -7.65
C VAL A 182 7.28 2.58 -8.47
N THR A 183 7.72 2.72 -9.71
CA THR A 183 8.01 1.56 -10.57
C THR A 183 9.34 0.92 -10.17
N VAL A 184 9.31 -0.36 -9.80
CA VAL A 184 10.48 -1.17 -9.45
C VAL A 184 10.93 -2.03 -10.63
N LYS A 185 9.97 -2.60 -11.38
CA LYS A 185 10.22 -3.40 -12.60
C LYS A 185 9.20 -3.03 -13.68
N GLY A 186 9.64 -2.98 -14.94
CA GLY A 186 8.79 -2.68 -16.10
C GLY A 186 8.81 -1.20 -16.49
N LYS A 187 7.98 -0.80 -17.46
CA LYS A 187 7.91 0.59 -17.93
C LYS A 187 7.28 1.48 -16.87
N SER A 188 7.87 2.63 -16.57
CA SER A 188 7.31 3.62 -15.64
C SER A 188 5.88 4.02 -16.03
N PHE A 189 5.01 4.27 -15.05
CA PHE A 189 3.75 4.95 -15.33
C PHE A 189 4.09 6.38 -15.74
N ARG A 190 4.12 6.70 -17.04
CA ARG A 190 4.11 8.10 -17.46
C ARG A 190 2.75 8.67 -17.08
N ASN A 191 2.76 9.68 -16.20
CA ASN A 191 1.65 10.53 -15.77
C ASN A 191 0.23 9.98 -16.03
N MET A 192 -0.29 9.18 -15.10
CA MET A 192 -1.73 8.91 -15.01
C MET A 192 -2.52 10.13 -14.47
N LYS A 193 -2.21 11.33 -14.97
CA LYS A 193 -2.97 12.57 -14.69
C LYS A 193 -3.85 13.02 -15.87
N GLU A 194 -3.83 12.33 -17.02
CA GLU A 194 -4.66 12.69 -18.19
C GLU A 194 -5.96 11.87 -18.35
N GLY A 195 -6.49 11.24 -17.30
CA GLY A 195 -7.67 10.38 -17.46
C GLY A 195 -8.61 10.22 -16.27
N ALA A 196 -8.38 10.89 -15.14
CA ALA A 196 -9.37 10.96 -14.08
C ALA A 196 -10.29 12.15 -14.37
N ALA A 197 -11.37 11.89 -15.12
CA ALA A 197 -12.48 12.81 -15.28
C ALA A 197 -12.99 13.26 -13.89
N GLY A 198 -12.94 14.58 -13.65
CA GLY A 198 -13.66 15.25 -12.57
C GLY A 198 -13.01 15.21 -11.18
N LYS A 199 -11.77 15.70 -11.00
CA LYS A 199 -11.42 16.32 -9.71
C LYS A 199 -11.95 17.75 -9.72
N GLU A 200 -12.87 18.04 -8.80
CA GLU A 200 -13.33 19.38 -8.51
C GLU A 200 -12.15 20.36 -8.41
N MET A 201 -12.32 21.49 -9.07
CA MET A 201 -11.42 22.63 -9.06
C MET A 201 -11.38 23.20 -7.63
N GLY A 202 -10.43 22.81 -6.76
CA GLY A 202 -10.54 23.26 -5.37
C GLY A 202 -9.45 23.06 -4.32
N GLN A 203 -8.38 22.26 -4.49
CA GLN A 203 -7.32 22.19 -3.46
C GLN A 203 -5.94 22.34 -4.07
N LYS A 204 -5.29 23.46 -3.74
CA LYS A 204 -3.91 23.78 -4.13
C LYS A 204 -2.99 22.82 -3.36
N GLU A 205 -2.15 22.08 -4.08
CA GLU A 205 -1.01 21.39 -3.47
C GLU A 205 -0.13 22.47 -2.82
N THR A 206 0.14 22.36 -1.52
CA THR A 206 0.87 23.40 -0.74
C THR A 206 1.94 22.84 0.17
N LEU A 207 1.83 21.57 0.55
CA LEU A 207 2.72 20.94 1.53
C LEU A 207 4.00 20.40 0.88
N ARG A 208 4.99 20.06 1.71
CA ARG A 208 6.20 19.33 1.30
C ARG A 208 6.43 18.18 2.25
N MET A 209 6.75 17.01 1.73
CA MET A 209 6.92 15.81 2.55
C MET A 209 8.26 15.14 2.26
N VAL A 210 8.95 14.72 3.32
CA VAL A 210 10.19 13.94 3.22
C VAL A 210 10.01 12.67 4.04
N VAL A 211 10.12 11.53 3.37
CA VAL A 211 9.83 10.21 3.92
C VAL A 211 11.08 9.34 3.89
N GLY A 212 11.05 8.21 4.58
CA GLY A 212 12.14 7.24 4.61
C GLY A 212 12.27 6.58 5.97
N GLY A 213 13.13 5.58 6.09
CA GLY A 213 13.43 4.93 7.36
C GLY A 213 13.99 5.88 8.44
N ALA A 214 14.01 5.40 9.67
CA ALA A 214 14.64 6.10 10.79
C ALA A 214 16.13 6.36 10.47
N TYR A 215 16.64 7.51 10.95
CA TYR A 215 18.06 7.90 10.84
C TYR A 215 18.63 8.04 9.41
N GLN A 216 17.80 8.07 8.37
CA GLN A 216 18.25 8.20 6.97
C GLN A 216 18.76 9.61 6.58
N GLY A 217 18.82 10.57 7.52
CA GLY A 217 19.29 11.94 7.24
C GLY A 217 18.24 12.88 6.65
N LYS A 218 16.94 12.58 6.82
CA LYS A 218 15.80 13.38 6.30
C LYS A 218 15.90 14.87 6.61
N ARG A 219 16.24 15.24 7.85
CA ARG A 219 16.32 16.65 8.28
C ARG A 219 17.42 17.41 7.54
N LYS A 220 18.63 16.85 7.48
CA LYS A 220 19.75 17.44 6.73
C LYS A 220 19.44 17.56 5.23
N PHE A 221 18.71 16.59 4.67
CA PHE A 221 18.23 16.68 3.29
C PHE A 221 17.23 17.84 3.12
N ALA A 222 16.23 17.94 4.00
CA ALA A 222 15.22 19.00 3.95
C ALA A 222 15.85 20.40 4.13
N GLU A 223 16.79 20.57 5.05
CA GLU A 223 17.48 21.84 5.29
C GLU A 223 18.31 22.31 4.08
N LYS A 224 18.92 21.36 3.34
CA LYS A 224 19.60 21.69 2.08
C LYS A 224 18.65 22.18 1.00
N LEU A 225 17.42 21.66 0.97
CA LEU A 225 16.46 21.92 -0.09
C LEU A 225 15.59 23.15 0.19
N TYR A 226 15.23 23.37 1.45
CA TYR A 226 14.26 24.40 1.86
C TYR A 226 14.88 25.49 2.76
N GLY A 227 16.18 25.41 3.04
CA GLY A 227 16.87 26.34 3.93
C GLY A 227 16.72 25.98 5.41
N ASN A 228 17.11 26.91 6.28
CA ASN A 228 17.07 26.68 7.71
C ASN A 228 15.66 26.98 8.24
N LEU A 229 14.88 25.93 8.50
CA LEU A 229 13.51 26.02 8.97
C LEU A 229 13.45 25.98 10.51
N HIS A 230 12.45 26.66 11.09
CA HIS A 230 12.07 26.45 12.48
C HIS A 230 11.38 25.09 12.64
N TRP A 231 12.11 24.12 13.19
CA TRP A 231 11.67 22.74 13.38
C TRP A 231 11.00 22.50 14.73
N VAL A 232 9.85 21.83 14.72
CA VAL A 232 9.18 21.33 15.91
C VAL A 232 9.21 19.80 15.97
N ASN A 233 9.27 19.24 17.19
CA ASN A 233 9.31 17.80 17.41
C ASN A 233 7.90 17.23 17.55
N GLY A 234 7.45 16.41 16.60
CA GLY A 234 6.15 15.75 16.61
C GLY A 234 5.93 14.83 17.81
N GLU A 235 6.97 14.43 18.53
CA GLU A 235 6.85 13.67 19.79
C GLU A 235 6.40 14.51 20.99
N SER A 236 6.64 15.82 20.97
CA SER A 236 6.47 16.67 22.17
C SER A 236 5.81 18.02 21.92
N CYS A 237 5.72 18.49 20.67
CA CYS A 237 5.14 19.77 20.33
C CYS A 237 3.66 19.85 20.74
N PRO A 238 3.13 21.01 21.15
CA PRO A 238 1.69 21.22 21.23
C PRO A 238 1.02 20.85 19.90
N LEU A 239 -0.18 20.25 19.95
CA LEU A 239 -0.82 19.72 18.74
C LEU A 239 -1.11 20.82 17.70
N GLU A 240 -1.34 22.05 18.16
CA GLU A 240 -1.71 23.17 17.30
C GLU A 240 -0.51 23.87 16.66
N GLU A 241 0.71 23.54 17.11
CA GLU A 241 1.95 24.06 16.52
C GLU A 241 2.16 23.56 15.08
N VAL A 242 1.50 22.46 14.68
CA VAL A 242 1.48 21.98 13.30
C VAL A 242 0.90 23.04 12.33
N TYR A 243 0.09 23.98 12.82
CA TYR A 243 -0.54 25.02 12.01
C TYR A 243 0.30 26.29 11.86
N THR A 244 1.43 26.40 12.58
CA THR A 244 2.25 27.62 12.58
C THR A 244 3.75 27.36 12.36
N CYS A 245 4.24 26.14 12.59
CA CYS A 245 5.65 25.81 12.37
C CYS A 245 6.03 25.75 10.89
N GLU A 246 7.31 25.98 10.59
CA GLU A 246 7.83 25.87 9.22
C GLU A 246 8.15 24.41 8.85
N GLY A 247 8.59 23.62 9.83
CA GLY A 247 8.87 22.21 9.66
C GLY A 247 8.55 21.39 10.91
N ILE A 248 8.07 20.16 10.70
CA ILE A 248 7.83 19.17 11.76
C ILE A 248 8.60 17.90 11.45
N TYR A 249 9.31 17.36 12.45
CA TYR A 249 9.96 16.05 12.37
C TYR A 249 9.33 15.07 13.35
N HIS A 250 9.48 13.76 13.09
CA HIS A 250 8.74 12.71 13.80
C HIS A 250 7.22 12.87 13.72
N PHE A 251 6.71 13.18 12.52
CA PHE A 251 5.27 13.36 12.33
C PHE A 251 4.47 12.09 12.65
N GLU A 252 5.04 10.90 12.47
CA GLU A 252 4.44 9.64 12.92
C GLU A 252 4.19 9.65 14.44
N LYS A 253 5.07 10.26 15.24
CA LYS A 253 4.85 10.38 16.69
C LYS A 253 3.77 11.41 17.04
N TYR A 254 3.59 12.44 16.22
CA TYR A 254 2.45 13.37 16.34
C TYR A 254 1.13 12.62 16.18
N ILE A 255 1.01 11.80 15.13
CA ILE A 255 -0.17 10.94 14.89
C ILE A 255 -0.37 9.96 16.06
N ARG A 256 0.70 9.37 16.59
CA ARG A 256 0.65 8.45 17.74
C ARG A 256 0.01 9.12 18.96
N ARG A 257 0.38 10.37 19.26
CA ARG A 257 -0.17 11.13 20.40
C ARG A 257 -1.64 11.45 20.20
N MET A 258 -2.01 11.97 19.02
CA MET A 258 -3.41 12.20 18.68
C MET A 258 -4.26 10.93 18.84
N LEU A 259 -3.72 9.77 18.43
CA LEU A 259 -4.42 8.49 18.59
C LEU A 259 -4.61 8.10 20.07
N LYS A 260 -3.59 8.31 20.91
CA LYS A 260 -3.68 8.05 22.36
C LYS A 260 -4.69 8.96 23.05
N GLU A 261 -4.79 10.20 22.60
CA GLU A 261 -5.76 11.19 23.11
C GLU A 261 -7.18 10.99 22.53
N GLY A 262 -7.38 10.01 21.65
CA GLY A 262 -8.70 9.73 21.04
C GLY A 262 -9.18 10.81 20.07
N ARG A 263 -8.27 11.60 19.49
CA ARG A 263 -8.60 12.67 18.54
C ARG A 263 -9.07 12.11 17.19
N GLU A 264 -9.93 12.85 16.51
CA GLU A 264 -10.34 12.51 15.14
C GLU A 264 -9.29 12.90 14.10
N PHE A 265 -9.10 12.05 13.09
CA PHE A 265 -8.18 12.30 11.97
C PHE A 265 -8.87 12.82 10.71
N LYS A 266 -10.21 12.79 10.68
CA LYS A 266 -10.98 13.11 9.48
C LYS A 266 -10.70 14.56 9.05
N GLY A 267 -10.15 14.73 7.85
CA GLY A 267 -9.83 16.04 7.30
C GLY A 267 -8.57 16.69 7.91
N LEU A 268 -7.76 15.94 8.68
CA LEU A 268 -6.53 16.48 9.27
C LEU A 268 -5.57 17.00 8.19
N ALA A 269 -5.33 16.22 7.13
CA ALA A 269 -4.44 16.64 6.03
C ALA A 269 -4.95 17.91 5.34
N ASP A 270 -6.27 18.01 5.10
CA ASP A 270 -6.90 19.18 4.50
C ASP A 270 -6.81 20.41 5.42
N SER A 271 -6.99 20.21 6.73
CA SER A 271 -6.84 21.25 7.75
C SER A 271 -5.41 21.80 7.77
N ILE A 272 -4.41 20.93 7.80
CA ILE A 272 -2.99 21.31 7.78
C ILE A 272 -2.67 22.07 6.49
N ALA A 273 -3.05 21.53 5.32
CA ALA A 273 -2.79 22.16 4.03
C ALA A 273 -3.41 23.55 3.86
N ARG A 274 -4.59 23.77 4.48
CA ARG A 274 -5.30 25.04 4.45
C ARG A 274 -4.72 26.07 5.40
N ASN A 275 -4.40 25.67 6.63
CA ASN A 275 -4.01 26.61 7.70
C ASN A 275 -2.49 26.85 7.76
N ASN A 276 -1.68 25.91 7.25
CA ASN A 276 -0.22 26.04 7.18
C ASN A 276 0.31 25.64 5.80
N PRO A 277 -0.04 26.41 4.75
CA PRO A 277 0.46 26.15 3.41
C PRO A 277 1.98 26.36 3.38
N GLY A 278 2.71 25.34 2.96
CA GLY A 278 4.18 25.39 2.85
C GLY A 278 4.92 24.57 3.90
N LEU A 279 4.24 24.07 4.94
CA LEU A 279 4.81 23.19 5.97
C LEU A 279 5.62 22.04 5.35
N VAL A 280 6.82 21.83 5.92
CA VAL A 280 7.69 20.70 5.60
C VAL A 280 7.54 19.59 6.64
N ILE A 281 7.09 18.42 6.22
CA ILE A 281 6.79 17.28 7.10
C ILE A 281 7.85 16.20 6.91
N LEU A 282 8.56 15.83 7.97
CA LEU A 282 9.44 14.66 8.01
C LEU A 282 8.77 13.51 8.75
N VAL A 283 8.68 12.36 8.10
CA VAL A 283 8.00 11.17 8.65
C VAL A 283 8.80 9.90 8.41
N ASP A 284 8.76 9.00 9.39
CA ASP A 284 9.32 7.65 9.28
C ASP A 284 8.32 6.70 8.60
N GLU A 285 8.82 5.84 7.70
CA GLU A 285 8.04 4.81 7.00
C GLU A 285 7.70 3.60 7.91
N ILE A 286 6.95 3.84 8.99
CA ILE A 286 6.64 2.82 10.02
C ILE A 286 5.72 1.68 9.55
N GLY A 287 5.18 1.79 8.33
CA GLY A 287 4.30 0.79 7.73
C GLY A 287 5.02 -0.42 7.14
N CYS A 288 6.36 -0.36 6.99
CA CYS A 288 7.17 -1.38 6.29
C CYS A 288 7.68 -2.50 7.22
N GLY A 289 6.95 -2.78 8.29
CA GLY A 289 7.27 -3.81 9.28
C GLY A 289 6.16 -4.85 9.44
N LEU A 290 6.44 -5.90 10.22
CA LEU A 290 5.46 -6.95 10.51
C LEU A 290 4.26 -6.38 11.28
N VAL A 291 3.06 -6.90 11.04
CA VAL A 291 1.85 -6.38 11.69
C VAL A 291 1.89 -6.71 13.19
N PRO A 292 1.82 -5.71 14.09
CA PRO A 292 1.91 -5.95 15.54
C PRO A 292 0.77 -6.82 16.09
N ALA A 293 1.05 -7.56 17.17
CA ALA A 293 0.01 -8.26 17.94
C ALA A 293 -0.88 -7.28 18.73
N ASP A 294 -0.30 -6.17 19.20
CA ASP A 294 -1.01 -5.12 19.91
C ASP A 294 -1.94 -4.33 18.96
N ALA A 295 -3.21 -4.20 19.35
CA ALA A 295 -4.23 -3.56 18.53
C ALA A 295 -3.99 -2.05 18.34
N PHE A 296 -3.43 -1.38 19.35
CA PHE A 296 -3.10 0.04 19.26
C PHE A 296 -1.97 0.26 18.26
N GLU A 297 -0.89 -0.53 18.31
CA GLU A 297 0.23 -0.45 17.37
C GLU A 297 -0.20 -0.75 15.93
N ARG A 298 -1.08 -1.75 15.72
CA ARG A 298 -1.68 -2.00 14.39
C ARG A 298 -2.43 -0.78 13.88
N LYS A 299 -3.34 -0.24 14.70
CA LYS A 299 -4.16 0.92 14.36
C LYS A 299 -3.29 2.14 14.09
N PHE A 300 -2.24 2.35 14.88
CA PHE A 300 -1.29 3.43 14.72
C PHE A 300 -0.58 3.38 13.37
N ARG A 301 0.03 2.24 13.01
CA ARG A 301 0.71 2.07 11.71
C ARG A 301 -0.23 2.31 10.54
N GLU A 302 -1.45 1.78 10.62
CA GLU A 302 -2.45 1.94 9.58
C GLU A 302 -2.92 3.39 9.43
N GLN A 303 -3.25 4.07 10.54
CA GLN A 303 -3.69 5.47 10.51
C GLN A 303 -2.56 6.40 10.04
N ALA A 304 -1.33 6.18 10.50
CA ALA A 304 -0.17 6.95 10.04
C ALA A 304 0.01 6.83 8.54
N GLY A 305 -0.08 5.62 7.97
CA GLY A 305 0.00 5.40 6.54
C GLY A 305 -1.12 6.12 5.76
N ARG A 306 -2.36 6.05 6.24
CA ARG A 306 -3.51 6.72 5.60
C ARG A 306 -3.37 8.24 5.61
N ILE A 307 -3.04 8.83 6.76
CA ILE A 307 -2.85 10.27 6.89
C ILE A 307 -1.67 10.74 6.04
N CYS A 308 -0.57 9.98 5.99
CA CYS A 308 0.57 10.32 5.13
C CYS A 308 0.21 10.20 3.64
N THR A 309 -0.65 9.26 3.25
CA THR A 309 -1.19 9.18 1.88
C THR A 309 -2.00 10.42 1.54
N GLU A 310 -2.84 10.88 2.47
CA GLU A 310 -3.58 12.13 2.28
C GLU A 310 -2.63 13.32 2.17
N LEU A 311 -1.68 13.48 3.09
CA LEU A 311 -0.68 14.57 3.07
C LEU A 311 0.17 14.56 1.79
N ALA A 312 0.58 13.40 1.29
CA ALA A 312 1.32 13.26 0.04
C ALA A 312 0.51 13.75 -1.17
N GLU A 313 -0.80 13.51 -1.18
CA GLU A 313 -1.70 14.06 -2.21
C GLU A 313 -1.74 15.60 -2.18
N ARG A 314 -1.73 16.23 -0.98
CA ARG A 314 -1.74 17.69 -0.80
C ARG A 314 -0.33 18.30 -0.89
N SER A 315 0.70 17.48 -1.04
CA SER A 315 2.08 17.94 -1.14
C SER A 315 2.44 18.30 -2.57
N LEU A 316 3.08 19.45 -2.77
CA LEU A 316 3.71 19.83 -4.04
C LEU A 316 4.87 18.88 -4.39
N ARG A 317 5.59 18.45 -3.35
CA ARG A 317 6.77 17.61 -3.49
C ARG A 317 6.83 16.57 -2.39
N VAL A 318 7.18 15.34 -2.77
CA VAL A 318 7.45 14.22 -1.86
C VAL A 318 8.77 13.58 -2.25
N ASP A 319 9.72 13.54 -1.32
CA ASP A 319 11.02 12.87 -1.50
C ASP A 319 11.17 11.72 -0.50
N ARG A 320 11.67 10.57 -0.95
CA ARG A 320 12.13 9.49 -0.08
C ARG A 320 13.64 9.60 0.12
N VAL A 321 14.11 9.60 1.36
CA VAL A 321 15.54 9.69 1.67
C VAL A 321 16.09 8.32 2.04
N VAL A 322 17.15 7.92 1.35
CA VAL A 322 17.91 6.69 1.59
C VAL A 322 19.39 7.05 1.68
N CYS A 323 20.04 6.72 2.79
CA CYS A 323 21.44 7.03 3.07
C CYS A 323 21.80 8.52 2.85
N GLY A 324 20.87 9.43 3.17
CA GLY A 324 21.02 10.88 2.95
C GLY A 324 20.80 11.35 1.51
N VAL A 325 20.50 10.45 0.58
CA VAL A 325 20.19 10.75 -0.82
C VAL A 325 18.67 10.84 -0.99
N GLY A 326 18.19 11.97 -1.49
CA GLY A 326 16.77 12.16 -1.81
C GLY A 326 16.41 11.58 -3.17
N ILE A 327 15.34 10.78 -3.19
CA ILE A 327 14.73 10.18 -4.37
C ILE A 327 13.35 10.84 -4.52
N PRO A 328 13.14 11.66 -5.57
CA PRO A 328 11.86 12.31 -5.78
C PRO A 328 10.78 11.26 -6.10
N LEU A 329 9.71 11.23 -5.30
CA LEU A 329 8.52 10.41 -5.54
C LEU A 329 7.43 11.22 -6.26
N LYS A 330 7.26 12.48 -5.84
CA LYS A 330 6.37 13.46 -6.45
C LYS A 330 7.14 14.77 -6.62
N ASN A 331 7.13 15.32 -7.82
CA ASN A 331 7.79 16.59 -8.11
C ASN A 331 6.77 17.69 -8.39
N GLU A 332 7.20 18.92 -8.14
CA GLU A 332 6.66 20.09 -8.82
C GLU A 332 6.95 19.91 -10.32
N GLU A 333 6.03 19.32 -11.08
CA GLU A 333 6.13 19.47 -12.52
C GLU A 333 6.14 20.97 -12.80
N LYS A 334 7.19 21.43 -13.50
CA LYS A 334 7.27 22.79 -14.01
C LYS A 334 5.94 23.05 -14.71
N ARG A 335 5.12 23.92 -14.13
CA ARG A 335 4.08 24.62 -14.88
C ARG A 335 4.85 25.38 -15.96
N ILE A 336 4.97 24.78 -17.15
CA ILE A 336 5.44 25.46 -18.35
C ILE A 336 4.39 26.51 -18.70
#